data_AF-A0A1M3M904-F1
#
_entry.id   AF-A0A1M3M904-F1
#
_cell.length_a   1.000
_cell.length_b   1.000
_cell.length_c   1.000
_cell.angle_alpha   90.00
_cell.angle_beta   90.00
_cell.angle_gamma   90.00
#
_symmetry.space_group_name_H-M   'P 1'
#
loop_
_entity.id
_entity.type
_entity.pdbx_description
1 polymer ?
#
loop_
_entity_poly.entity_id
_entity_poly.type
_entity_poly.pdbx_seq_one_letter_code
_entity_poly.pdbx_strand_id
1 'polypeptide(L)' 'MINSILLFALGTPEIILIALVVLLIFGGKKIPELMRGIGKGVNQFKKGMKDLDDEIKDGVDDTKK' A
#
# COMPACT_ATOMS: atom_id res chain seq x y z
N MET A 1 9.26 -15.90 -29.46
CA MET A 1 9.86 -14.56 -29.24
C MET A 1 8.96 -13.42 -29.73
N ILE A 2 8.14 -13.61 -30.77
CA ILE A 2 7.22 -12.58 -31.30
C ILE A 2 6.00 -12.36 -30.37
N ASN A 3 5.46 -13.41 -29.74
CA ASN A 3 4.33 -13.27 -28.79
C ASN A 3 4.64 -12.41 -27.55
N SER A 4 5.87 -12.42 -27.06
CA SER A 4 6.28 -11.58 -25.92
C SER A 4 6.30 -10.10 -26.29
N ILE A 5 6.69 -9.78 -27.53
CA ILE A 5 6.66 -8.41 -28.05
C ILE A 5 5.21 -7.95 -28.28
N LEU A 6 4.32 -8.83 -28.76
CA LEU A 6 2.91 -8.49 -28.97
C LEU A 6 2.17 -8.25 -27.64
N LEU A 7 2.40 -9.09 -26.62
CA LEU A 7 1.83 -8.89 -25.28
C LEU A 7 2.40 -7.64 -24.60
N PHE A 8 3.70 -7.39 -24.79
CA PHE A 8 4.35 -6.17 -24.30
C PHE A 8 3.91 -4.93 -25.08
N ALA A 9 3.49 -5.05 -26.34
CA ALA A 9 3.05 -3.92 -27.16
C ALA A 9 1.60 -3.49 -26.89
N LEU A 10 0.76 -4.36 -26.31
CA LEU A 10 -0.68 -4.13 -26.11
C LEU A 10 -1.13 -4.03 -24.65
N GLY A 11 -0.21 -3.94 -23.68
CA GLY A 11 -0.58 -3.82 -22.27
C GLY A 11 0.37 -2.98 -21.44
N THR A 12 1.67 -3.24 -21.53
CA THR A 12 2.68 -2.46 -20.81
C THR A 12 2.76 -0.98 -21.23
N PRO A 13 2.74 -0.62 -22.54
CA PRO A 13 2.82 0.77 -22.98
C PRO A 13 1.56 1.57 -22.64
N GLU A 14 0.34 0.99 -22.74
CA GLU A 14 -0.87 1.68 -22.28
C GLU A 14 -0.81 2.01 -20.79
N ILE A 15 -0.38 1.06 -19.95
CA ILE A 15 -0.23 1.29 -18.51
C ILE A 15 0.79 2.40 -18.22
N ILE A 16 1.93 2.40 -18.92
CA ILE A 16 2.94 3.44 -18.80
C ILE A 16 2.40 4.81 -19.24
N LEU A 17 1.65 4.86 -20.34
CA LEU A 17 1.04 6.09 -20.84
C LEU A 17 0.02 6.65 -19.82
N ILE A 18 -0.84 5.80 -19.27
CA ILE A 18 -1.80 6.18 -18.22
C ILE A 18 -1.06 6.67 -16.98
N ALA A 19 -0.03 5.95 -16.53
CA ALA A 19 0.78 6.34 -15.39
C ALA A 19 1.45 7.71 -15.62
N LEU A 20 1.91 7.99 -16.85
CA LEU A 20 2.53 9.26 -17.22
C LEU A 20 1.51 10.41 -17.21
N VAL A 21 0.29 10.20 -17.72
CA VAL A 21 -0.80 11.18 -17.66
C VAL A 21 -1.19 11.47 -16.21
N VAL A 22 -1.36 10.43 -15.38
CA VAL A 22 -1.62 10.58 -13.95
C VAL A 22 -0.48 11.32 -13.26
N LEU A 23 0.78 11.02 -13.62
CA LEU A 23 1.95 11.70 -13.08
C LEU A 23 2.02 13.18 -13.49
N LEU A 24 1.54 13.55 -14.68
CA LEU A 24 1.45 14.94 -15.11
C LEU A 24 0.36 15.71 -14.34
N ILE A 25 -0.81 15.10 -14.12
CA ILE A 25 -1.92 15.73 -13.41
C ILE A 25 -1.62 15.87 -11.91
N PHE A 26 -1.15 14.81 -11.28
CA PHE A 26 -0.85 14.79 -9.84
C PHE A 26 0.55 15.31 -9.52
N GLY A 27 1.49 15.27 -10.48
CA GLY A 27 2.89 15.59 -10.26
C GLY A 27 3.68 14.46 -9.59
N GLY A 28 4.96 14.33 -9.94
CA GLY A 28 5.84 13.28 -9.42
C GLY A 28 6.08 13.28 -7.90
N LYS A 29 5.74 14.39 -7.22
CA LYS A 29 5.90 14.53 -5.76
C LYS A 29 4.66 14.09 -4.97
N LYS A 30 3.45 14.23 -5.52
CA LYS A 30 2.21 13.93 -4.78
C LYS A 30 1.98 12.44 -4.58
N ILE A 31 2.32 11.60 -5.57
CA ILE A 31 2.16 10.15 -5.46
C ILE A 31 2.98 9.57 -4.28
N PRO A 32 4.31 9.85 -4.16
CA PRO A 32 5.08 9.43 -3.00
C PRO A 32 4.62 10.04 -1.67
N GLU A 33 4.18 11.30 -1.68
CA GLU A 33 3.69 11.99 -0.49
C GLU A 33 2.41 11.34 0.06
N LEU A 34 1.45 11.02 -0.81
CA LEU A 34 0.24 10.27 -0.49
C LEU A 34 0.57 8.87 0.03
N MET A 35 1.48 8.15 -0.62
CA MET A 35 1.93 6.83 -0.17
C MET A 35 2.58 6.89 1.22
N ARG A 36 3.39 7.92 1.50
CA ARG A 36 3.99 8.12 2.84
C ARG A 36 2.92 8.43 3.88
N GLY A 37 1.89 9.20 3.53
CA GLY A 37 0.74 9.47 4.41
C GLY A 37 -0.03 8.20 4.76
N ILE A 38 -0.44 7.45 3.74
CA ILE A 38 -1.15 6.17 3.88
C ILE A 38 -0.29 5.17 4.66
N GLY A 39 0.99 5.04 4.32
CA GLY A 39 1.91 4.11 4.98
C GLY A 39 2.09 4.39 6.47
N LYS A 40 2.17 5.67 6.86
CA LYS A 40 2.18 6.07 8.27
C LYS A 40 0.87 5.70 8.98
N GLY A 41 -0.27 5.97 8.35
CA GLY A 41 -1.59 5.65 8.89
C GLY A 41 -1.78 4.14 9.09
N VAL A 42 -1.45 3.33 8.09
CA VAL A 42 -1.50 1.86 8.16
C VAL A 42 -0.56 1.33 9.25
N ASN A 43 0.64 1.90 9.40
CA ASN A 43 1.59 1.48 10.42
C ASN A 43 1.09 1.80 11.84
N GLN A 44 0.50 2.99 12.06
CA GLN A 44 -0.08 3.33 13.36
C GLN A 44 -1.32 2.50 13.66
N PHE A 45 -2.17 2.26 12.66
CA PHE A 45 -3.32 1.37 12.81
C PHE A 45 -2.89 -0.04 13.21
N LYS A 46 -1.87 -0.60 12.56
CA LYS A 46 -1.33 -1.93 12.90
C LYS A 46 -0.75 -1.99 14.32
N LYS A 47 -0.07 -0.92 14.77
CA LYS A 47 0.46 -0.84 16.14
C LYS A 47 -0.67 -0.82 17.17
N GLY A 48 -1.65 0.08 17.00
CA GLY A 48 -2.79 0.15 17.92
C GLY A 48 -3.57 -1.17 17.99
N MET A 49 -3.77 -1.86 16.87
CA MET A 49 -4.39 -3.19 16.88
C MET A 49 -3.57 -4.24 17.67
N LYS A 50 -2.24 -4.20 17.57
CA LYS A 50 -1.37 -5.10 18.33
C LYS A 50 -1.41 -4.80 19.83
N ASP A 51 -1.36 -3.54 20.20
CA ASP A 51 -1.40 -3.12 21.61
C ASP A 51 -2.74 -3.57 22.25
N LEU A 52 -3.85 -3.45 21.52
CA LEU A 52 -5.16 -3.97 21.95
C LEU A 52 -5.19 -5.49 22.09
N ASP A 53 -4.62 -6.23 21.12
CA ASP A 53 -4.54 -7.70 21.19
C ASP A 53 -3.70 -8.18 22.39
N ASP A 54 -2.60 -7.47 22.70
CA ASP A 54 -1.72 -7.79 23.82
C ASP A 54 -2.43 -7.46 25.17
N GLU A 55 -3.16 -6.34 25.26
CA GLU A 55 -3.94 -5.96 26.45
C GLU A 55 -5.11 -6.92 26.72
N ILE A 56 -5.77 -7.42 25.66
CA ILE A 56 -6.83 -8.45 25.78
C ILE A 56 -6.24 -9.78 26.24
N LYS A 57 -5.04 -10.16 25.79
CA LYS A 57 -4.40 -11.42 26.21
C LYS A 57 -3.96 -11.39 27.67
N ASP A 58 -3.37 -10.30 28.12
CA ASP A 58 -2.91 -10.16 29.50
C ASP A 58 -4.09 -10.11 30.50
N GLY A 59 -5.22 -9.47 30.13
CA GLY A 59 -6.42 -9.46 30.96
C GLY A 59 -7.15 -10.81 31.09
N VAL A 60 -6.93 -11.75 30.16
CA VAL A 60 -7.53 -13.09 30.19
C VAL A 60 -6.71 -14.07 31.05
N ASP A 61 -5.41 -13.83 31.24
CA ASP A 61 -4.55 -14.66 32.10
C ASP A 61 -4.78 -14.39 33.60
N ASP A 62 -5.10 -13.14 33.96
CA ASP A 62 -5.33 -12.72 35.37
C ASP A 62 -6.67 -13.20 35.95
N THR A 63 -7.61 -13.68 35.11
CA THR A 63 -8.91 -14.22 35.59
C THR A 63 -8.88 -15.74 35.83
N LYS A 64 -7.76 -16.42 35.52
CA LYS A 64 -7.63 -17.89 35.65
C LYS A 64 -6.71 -18.37 36.78
N LYS A 65 -6.17 -17.47 37.58
CA LYS A 65 -5.35 -17.80 38.76
C LYS A 65 -6.13 -17.59 40.06
#